data_AF-A0A409X8N8-F1
#
_entry.id   AF-A0A409X8N8-F1
#
_cell.length_a   1.000
_cell.length_b   1.000
_cell.length_c   1.000
_cell.angle_alpha   90.00
_cell.angle_beta   90.00
_cell.angle_gamma   90.00
#
_symmetry.space_group_name_H-M   'P 1'
#
loop_
_entity.id
_entity.type
_entity.pdbx_description
1 polymer ?
#
loop_
_entity_poly.entity_id
_entity_poly.type
_entity_poly.pdbx_seq_one_letter_code
_entity_poly.pdbx_strand_id
1 'polypeptide(L)'
;MVLSEEPEEMAGMDEIREEEDEESVEDDDLPEWAKRAAFVDDKLGRAHALVHFFLPSHLQPYLSPPTPQSRTDFLASLSSGQLLCVAYNACVRKSKKPWGFVSKDSIHDIIALERAAAQDGGAGGEEGREKEGGKEGNSKRMWTFRRTDNLRLWAGALKLRYMLPIHLPTNVQAPPPLPTLPSLPSSALSLAKKPSLSTLATSVSSTGPASSASSSSNSTSTSTPTSKFTPAPIAISVSSGTPVSTPLGSPSGLQTRFNLGLGAGGTGRRGEREPAIVFDARVVAKREEGWEDMLERVLVRWVERAVEERRVAS
;
A
#
# COMPACT_ATOMS: atom_id res chain seq x y z
N MET A 1 30.23 -43.23 -60.23
CA MET A 1 29.42 -42.09 -59.75
C MET A 1 28.84 -42.56 -58.42
N VAL A 2 29.52 -42.44 -57.27
CA VAL A 2 29.74 -41.22 -56.42
C VAL A 2 28.46 -40.38 -56.36
N LEU A 3 27.79 -40.10 -55.22
CA LEU A 3 28.25 -39.77 -53.87
C LEU A 3 27.23 -40.23 -52.81
N SER A 4 27.74 -40.73 -51.67
CA SER A 4 27.06 -40.77 -50.37
C SER A 4 27.27 -39.42 -49.68
N GLU A 5 26.20 -38.75 -49.26
CA GLU A 5 26.28 -37.51 -48.48
C GLU A 5 25.25 -37.57 -47.34
N GLU A 6 25.76 -37.86 -46.13
CA GLU A 6 25.08 -37.60 -44.85
C GLU A 6 25.12 -36.09 -44.59
N PRO A 7 24.00 -35.44 -44.22
CA PRO A 7 24.05 -34.07 -43.72
C PRO A 7 24.44 -34.04 -42.24
N GLU A 8 25.51 -33.29 -42.01
CA GLU A 8 26.29 -33.09 -40.79
C GLU A 8 25.53 -32.46 -39.61
N GLU A 9 26.10 -32.74 -38.45
CA GLU A 9 25.87 -32.22 -37.10
C GLU A 9 25.64 -30.70 -37.04
N MET A 10 24.44 -30.29 -36.61
CA MET A 10 24.17 -28.91 -36.19
C MET A 10 24.51 -28.75 -34.70
N ALA A 11 25.79 -28.90 -34.36
CA ALA A 11 26.36 -28.59 -33.05
C ALA A 11 26.77 -27.10 -33.04
N GLY A 12 25.88 -26.21 -32.58
CA GLY A 12 26.19 -24.77 -32.59
C GLY A 12 25.16 -23.88 -31.89
N MET A 13 24.46 -24.39 -30.87
CA MET A 13 23.44 -23.61 -30.16
C MET A 13 23.55 -23.72 -28.62
N ASP A 14 24.75 -24.01 -28.11
CA ASP A 14 25.04 -23.99 -26.66
C ASP A 14 25.97 -22.84 -26.22
N GLU A 15 26.49 -22.02 -27.14
CA GLU A 15 27.54 -21.04 -26.84
C GLU A 15 27.05 -19.61 -26.54
N ILE A 16 25.75 -19.43 -26.19
CA ILE A 16 25.19 -18.14 -25.73
C ILE A 16 24.40 -18.33 -24.42
N ARG A 17 24.98 -19.07 -23.47
CA ARG A 17 24.35 -19.28 -22.15
C ARG A 17 25.31 -19.16 -20.96
N GLU A 18 26.53 -18.67 -21.17
CA GLU A 18 27.60 -18.73 -20.16
C GLU A 18 28.21 -17.37 -19.76
N GLU A 19 27.50 -16.23 -19.89
CA GLU A 19 27.99 -14.93 -19.40
C GLU A 19 27.01 -14.18 -18.48
N GLU A 20 26.30 -14.91 -17.61
CA GLU A 20 25.74 -14.32 -16.38
C GLU A 20 26.44 -14.94 -15.17
N ASP A 21 27.77 -14.85 -15.14
CA ASP A 21 28.50 -14.92 -13.88
C ASP A 21 28.01 -13.73 -13.03
N GLU A 22 27.05 -14.00 -12.15
CA GLU A 22 26.58 -13.09 -11.12
C GLU A 22 27.77 -12.71 -10.24
N GLU A 23 28.48 -11.65 -10.62
CA GLU A 23 29.63 -11.09 -9.92
C GLU A 23 29.18 -10.69 -8.51
N SER A 24 29.41 -11.58 -7.54
CA SER A 24 28.94 -11.39 -6.18
C SER A 24 29.73 -10.24 -5.56
N VAL A 25 29.03 -9.15 -5.22
CA VAL A 25 29.70 -7.95 -4.70
C VAL A 25 30.31 -8.19 -3.33
N GLU A 26 31.52 -7.66 -3.16
CA GLU A 26 32.27 -7.69 -1.91
C GLU A 26 31.49 -6.95 -0.80
N ASP A 27 31.59 -7.47 0.43
CA ASP A 27 30.79 -6.95 1.56
C ASP A 27 31.16 -5.49 1.91
N ASP A 28 32.37 -5.05 1.56
CA ASP A 28 32.89 -3.72 1.86
C ASP A 28 32.21 -2.59 1.05
N ASP A 29 31.72 -2.90 -0.16
CA ASP A 29 31.01 -1.94 -1.02
C ASP A 29 29.51 -1.84 -0.71
N LEU A 30 28.99 -2.76 0.11
CA LEU A 30 27.58 -2.79 0.46
C LEU A 30 27.26 -1.76 1.55
N PRO A 31 26.08 -1.12 1.49
CA PRO A 31 25.62 -0.30 2.60
C PRO A 31 25.45 -1.17 3.84
N GLU A 32 25.62 -0.57 5.03
CA GLU A 32 25.68 -1.31 6.30
C GLU A 32 24.51 -2.29 6.50
N TRP A 33 23.29 -1.91 6.11
CA TRP A 33 22.09 -2.76 6.22
C TRP A 33 22.15 -4.04 5.35
N ALA A 34 22.98 -4.06 4.31
CA ALA A 34 23.14 -5.18 3.38
C ALA A 34 24.37 -6.05 3.68
N LYS A 35 25.27 -5.63 4.58
CA LYS A 35 26.46 -6.40 4.95
C LYS A 35 26.13 -7.68 5.70
N ARG A 36 26.90 -8.75 5.47
CA ARG A 36 26.69 -10.06 6.13
C ARG A 36 26.95 -9.98 7.63
N ALA A 37 28.04 -9.33 8.02
CA ALA A 37 28.51 -9.29 9.40
C ALA A 37 27.81 -8.27 10.31
N ALA A 38 27.16 -7.25 9.76
CA ALA A 38 26.69 -6.09 10.54
C ALA A 38 25.56 -6.37 11.55
N PHE A 39 24.77 -7.43 11.36
CA PHE A 39 23.53 -7.66 12.14
C PHE A 39 23.21 -9.16 12.34
N VAL A 40 24.21 -9.99 12.65
CA VAL A 40 24.04 -11.46 12.74
C VAL A 40 22.93 -11.88 13.72
N ASP A 41 22.77 -11.15 14.83
CA ASP A 41 21.76 -11.43 15.86
C ASP A 41 20.76 -10.27 16.08
N ASP A 42 20.79 -9.24 15.23
CA ASP A 42 19.96 -8.04 15.38
C ASP A 42 19.12 -7.76 14.13
N LYS A 43 18.11 -8.61 13.92
CA LYS A 43 17.22 -8.52 12.76
C LYS A 43 16.42 -7.21 12.73
N LEU A 44 16.01 -6.70 13.90
CA LEU A 44 15.29 -5.44 14.00
C LEU A 44 16.21 -4.24 13.79
N GLY A 45 17.46 -4.29 14.27
CA GLY A 45 18.49 -3.31 13.93
C GLY A 45 18.73 -3.23 12.44
N ARG A 46 18.84 -4.37 11.74
CA ARG A 46 18.96 -4.39 10.28
C ARG A 46 17.73 -3.78 9.60
N ALA A 47 16.53 -4.14 10.07
CA ALA A 47 15.29 -3.60 9.53
C ALA A 47 15.21 -2.08 9.69
N HIS A 48 15.55 -1.55 10.86
CA HIS A 48 15.64 -0.12 11.10
C HIS A 48 16.68 0.54 10.21
N ALA A 49 17.89 -0.02 10.10
CA ALA A 49 18.94 0.52 9.25
C ALA A 49 18.50 0.62 7.78
N LEU A 50 17.82 -0.41 7.27
CA LEU A 50 17.25 -0.41 5.92
C LEU A 50 16.17 0.67 5.77
N VAL A 51 15.17 0.69 6.66
CA VAL A 51 14.06 1.65 6.58
C VAL A 51 14.59 3.08 6.71
N HIS A 52 15.46 3.35 7.68
CA HIS A 52 16.09 4.65 7.88
C HIS A 52 16.87 5.12 6.64
N PHE A 53 17.65 4.22 6.01
CA PHE A 53 18.42 4.52 4.80
C PHE A 53 17.52 4.93 3.62
N PHE A 54 16.35 4.32 3.48
CA PHE A 54 15.43 4.59 2.38
C PHE A 54 14.36 5.66 2.69
N LEU A 55 14.24 6.10 3.94
CA LEU A 55 13.33 7.19 4.30
C LEU A 55 13.91 8.55 3.92
N PRO A 56 13.08 9.45 3.36
CA PRO A 56 13.42 10.87 3.23
C PRO A 56 13.76 11.50 4.60
N SER A 57 14.68 12.46 4.62
CA SER A 57 15.18 13.09 5.87
C SER A 57 14.09 13.69 6.75
N HIS A 58 12.99 14.19 6.17
CA HIS A 58 11.88 14.75 6.94
C HIS A 58 11.00 13.68 7.62
N LEU A 59 11.11 12.40 7.23
CA LEU A 59 10.37 11.29 7.82
C LEU A 59 11.20 10.46 8.81
N GLN A 60 12.53 10.55 8.75
CA GLN A 60 13.43 9.83 9.67
C GLN A 60 13.12 10.08 11.16
N PRO A 61 12.78 11.30 11.61
CA PRO A 61 12.48 11.55 13.04
C PRO A 61 11.25 10.83 13.58
N TYR A 62 10.35 10.33 12.72
CA TYR A 62 9.18 9.56 13.14
C TYR A 62 9.44 8.05 13.16
N LEU A 63 10.65 7.59 12.83
CA LEU A 63 11.08 6.20 12.99
C LEU A 63 11.76 6.05 14.36
N SER A 64 11.14 5.31 15.27
CA SER A 64 11.72 5.07 16.59
C SER A 64 12.92 4.10 16.48
N PRO A 65 13.98 4.27 17.28
CA PRO A 65 15.13 3.35 17.25
C PRO A 65 14.76 1.95 17.76
N PRO A 66 15.42 0.87 17.30
CA PRO A 66 15.13 -0.52 17.66
C PRO A 66 16.05 -1.01 18.79
N THR A 67 16.01 -0.38 19.96
CA THR A 67 16.69 -0.95 21.13
C THR A 67 15.89 -2.15 21.67
N PRO A 68 16.50 -3.10 22.40
CA PRO A 68 15.76 -4.21 23.01
C PRO A 68 14.58 -3.78 23.89
N GLN A 69 14.68 -2.60 24.50
CA GLN A 69 13.63 -2.01 25.33
C GLN A 69 12.59 -1.23 24.51
N SER A 70 12.90 -0.87 23.25
CA SER A 70 12.06 -0.06 22.37
C SER A 70 11.57 -0.81 21.13
N ARG A 71 11.58 -2.15 21.15
CA ARG A 71 10.99 -2.99 20.08
C ARG A 71 9.57 -2.54 19.75
N THR A 72 8.74 -2.38 20.77
CA THR A 72 7.35 -1.92 20.65
C THR A 72 7.28 -0.55 20.00
N ASP A 73 8.11 0.40 20.43
CA ASP A 73 8.12 1.76 19.88
C ASP A 73 8.54 1.80 18.41
N PHE A 74 9.55 1.00 18.04
CA PHE A 74 9.96 0.83 16.64
C PHE A 74 8.81 0.28 15.79
N LEU A 75 8.21 -0.83 16.19
CA LEU A 75 7.09 -1.43 15.46
C LEU A 75 5.86 -0.50 15.46
N ALA A 76 5.64 0.26 16.54
CA ALA A 76 4.54 1.20 16.67
C ALA A 76 4.70 2.35 15.68
N SER A 77 5.92 2.83 15.45
CA SER A 77 6.21 3.84 14.42
C SER A 77 5.91 3.37 13.00
N LEU A 78 5.98 2.05 12.76
CA LEU A 78 5.71 1.42 11.46
C LEU A 78 4.26 0.96 11.28
N SER A 79 3.50 0.80 12.37
CA SER A 79 2.11 0.30 12.38
C SER A 79 1.11 1.13 11.56
N SER A 80 1.45 2.35 11.17
CA SER A 80 0.64 3.18 10.26
C SER A 80 0.77 2.78 8.78
N GLY A 81 1.80 2.00 8.44
CA GLY A 81 2.13 1.61 7.07
C GLY A 81 2.72 2.71 6.18
N GLN A 82 2.66 3.98 6.58
CA GLN A 82 3.12 5.11 5.76
C GLN A 82 4.64 5.03 5.51
N LEU A 83 5.43 4.90 6.58
CA LEU A 83 6.89 4.81 6.48
C LEU A 83 7.33 3.60 5.67
N LEU A 84 6.63 2.46 5.82
CA LEU A 84 6.89 1.23 5.08
C LEU A 84 6.65 1.41 3.57
N CYS A 85 5.53 2.03 3.16
CA CYS A 85 5.26 2.29 1.75
C CYS A 85 6.32 3.22 1.13
N VAL A 86 6.72 4.27 1.85
CA VAL A 86 7.73 5.23 1.38
C VAL A 86 9.10 4.58 1.24
N ALA A 87 9.56 3.88 2.29
CA ALA A 87 10.83 3.17 2.28
C ALA A 87 10.87 2.07 1.22
N TYR A 88 9.76 1.32 1.05
CA TYR A 88 9.63 0.32 -0.01
C TYR A 88 9.81 0.94 -1.39
N ASN A 89 9.08 2.02 -1.71
CA ASN A 89 9.21 2.68 -3.01
C ASN A 89 10.63 3.21 -3.27
N ALA A 90 11.29 3.77 -2.26
CA ALA A 90 12.67 4.22 -2.37
C ALA A 90 13.66 3.05 -2.57
N CYS A 91 13.45 1.93 -1.87
CA CYS A 91 14.19 0.70 -2.03
C CYS A 91 14.05 0.13 -3.46
N VAL A 92 12.82 0.02 -3.97
CA VAL A 92 12.52 -0.46 -5.32
C VAL A 92 13.18 0.40 -6.40
N ARG A 93 13.25 1.74 -6.22
CA ARG A 93 13.94 2.64 -7.18
C ARG A 93 15.43 2.36 -7.29
N LYS A 94 16.05 1.73 -6.29
CA LYS A 94 17.47 1.38 -6.27
C LYS A 94 17.75 -0.06 -6.73
N SER A 95 16.71 -0.81 -7.10
CA SER A 95 16.85 -2.16 -7.65
C SER A 95 17.20 -2.15 -9.14
N LYS A 96 17.94 -3.18 -9.61
CA LYS A 96 18.14 -3.51 -11.03
C LYS A 96 16.79 -3.70 -11.78
N LYS A 97 15.74 -4.12 -11.08
CA LYS A 97 14.38 -4.37 -11.64
C LYS A 97 13.36 -3.45 -10.95
N PRO A 98 13.24 -2.16 -11.32
CA PRO A 98 12.41 -1.18 -10.62
C PRO A 98 10.92 -1.27 -11.03
N TRP A 99 10.20 -2.27 -10.52
CA TRP A 99 8.77 -2.49 -10.79
C TRP A 99 7.97 -2.82 -9.51
N GLY A 100 6.64 -2.76 -9.58
CA GLY A 100 5.79 -3.11 -8.43
C GLY A 100 5.75 -2.02 -7.34
N PHE A 101 5.82 -0.75 -7.74
CA PHE A 101 5.68 0.39 -6.84
C PHE A 101 4.29 0.45 -6.20
N VAL A 102 4.23 0.98 -4.98
CA VAL A 102 2.97 1.46 -4.39
C VAL A 102 2.67 2.84 -4.97
N SER A 103 1.46 3.05 -5.49
CA SER A 103 1.07 4.37 -6.02
C SER A 103 1.15 5.44 -4.94
N LYS A 104 1.78 6.58 -5.25
CA LYS A 104 1.95 7.67 -4.29
C LYS A 104 0.60 8.24 -3.84
N ASP A 105 -0.36 8.32 -4.75
CA ASP A 105 -1.70 8.88 -4.49
C ASP A 105 -2.56 7.97 -3.62
N SER A 106 -2.21 6.68 -3.49
CA SER A 106 -2.89 5.74 -2.60
C SER A 106 -2.30 5.69 -1.20
N ILE A 107 -1.11 6.29 -0.97
CA ILE A 107 -0.48 6.29 0.36
C ILE A 107 -1.07 7.43 1.18
N HIS A 108 -1.70 7.09 2.31
CA HIS A 108 -2.26 8.07 3.22
C HIS A 108 -1.17 8.68 4.12
N ASP A 109 -1.13 10.02 4.22
CA ASP A 109 -0.21 10.77 5.08
C ASP A 109 -0.72 10.84 6.53
N ILE A 110 -0.64 9.70 7.23
CA ILE A 110 -1.02 9.52 8.63
C ILE A 110 -0.30 10.53 9.54
N ILE A 111 0.98 10.79 9.32
CA ILE A 111 1.81 11.67 10.15
C ILE A 111 1.33 13.13 10.09
N ALA A 112 1.08 13.66 8.88
CA ALA A 112 0.57 15.02 8.73
C ALA A 112 -0.81 15.18 9.38
N LEU A 113 -1.66 14.16 9.21
CA LEU A 113 -2.98 14.12 9.83
C LEU A 113 -2.90 14.10 11.37
N GLU A 114 -1.90 13.43 11.94
CA GLU A 114 -1.71 13.29 13.39
C GLU A 114 -1.28 14.62 13.99
N ARG A 115 -0.34 15.31 13.32
CA ARG A 115 0.07 16.67 13.69
C ARG A 115 -1.07 17.67 13.58
N ALA A 116 -1.91 17.58 12.55
CA ALA A 116 -3.09 18.43 12.42
C ALA A 116 -4.10 18.20 13.55
N ALA A 117 -4.38 16.93 13.88
CA ALA A 117 -5.29 16.58 14.97
C ALA A 117 -4.78 17.03 16.36
N ALA A 118 -3.46 16.96 16.58
CA ALA A 118 -2.83 17.46 17.81
C ALA A 118 -2.91 18.99 17.94
N GLN A 119 -2.88 19.73 16.82
CA GLN A 119 -2.98 21.19 16.80
C GLN A 119 -4.41 21.69 17.03
N ASP A 120 -5.43 20.98 16.53
CA ASP A 120 -6.85 21.32 16.71
C ASP A 120 -7.40 20.99 18.12
N GLY A 121 -6.54 20.67 19.09
CA GLY A 121 -6.94 20.41 20.48
C GLY A 121 -7.65 19.07 20.70
N GLY A 122 -7.64 18.18 19.71
CA GLY A 122 -8.16 16.81 19.78
C GLY A 122 -7.21 15.86 20.49
N ALA A 123 -6.79 16.20 21.72
CA ALA A 123 -5.97 15.34 22.57
C ALA A 123 -6.78 14.11 23.04
N GLY A 124 -6.97 13.16 22.12
CA GLY A 124 -7.45 11.81 22.42
C GLY A 124 -6.25 10.89 22.60
N GLY A 125 -5.51 11.06 23.70
CA GLY A 125 -4.64 10.03 24.22
C GLY A 125 -5.41 8.72 24.36
N GLU A 126 -4.68 7.62 24.18
CA GLU A 126 -5.19 6.25 23.99
C GLU A 126 -5.90 5.65 25.21
N GLU A 127 -6.19 6.42 26.27
CA GLU A 127 -6.84 5.93 27.48
C GLU A 127 -8.04 6.79 27.91
N GLY A 128 -9.22 6.16 27.86
CA GLY A 128 -10.27 6.37 28.86
C GLY A 128 -11.00 7.71 28.88
N ARG A 129 -11.78 8.04 27.83
CA ARG A 129 -12.99 8.85 28.05
C ARG A 129 -14.07 8.56 27.01
N GLU A 130 -15.03 7.71 27.39
CA GLU A 130 -16.31 7.62 26.69
C GLU A 130 -17.09 8.92 26.93
N LYS A 131 -16.89 9.92 26.06
CA LYS A 131 -17.84 11.02 25.94
C LYS A 131 -18.83 10.67 24.83
N GLU A 132 -20.02 10.33 25.28
CA GLU A 132 -21.23 10.10 24.51
C GLU A 132 -21.56 11.36 23.69
N GLY A 133 -21.42 11.29 22.36
CA GLY A 133 -21.65 12.45 21.50
C GLY A 133 -21.20 12.34 20.03
N GLY A 134 -21.42 11.21 19.37
CA GLY A 134 -21.64 11.09 17.91
C GLY A 134 -20.53 11.40 16.88
N LYS A 135 -19.55 12.28 17.13
CA LYS A 135 -18.55 12.70 16.10
C LYS A 135 -17.15 12.12 16.27
N GLU A 136 -16.68 11.96 17.51
CA GLU A 136 -15.30 11.58 17.81
C GLU A 136 -14.97 10.12 17.40
N GLY A 137 -15.96 9.23 17.50
CA GLY A 137 -15.82 7.83 17.09
C GLY A 137 -15.70 7.62 15.58
N ASN A 138 -16.19 8.56 14.76
CA ASN A 138 -16.09 8.45 13.30
C ASN A 138 -14.68 8.82 12.81
N SER A 139 -14.09 9.87 13.37
CA SER A 139 -12.71 10.28 13.04
C SER A 139 -11.71 9.19 13.41
N LYS A 140 -11.83 8.58 14.60
CA LYS A 140 -10.99 7.44 15.02
C LYS A 140 -11.16 6.21 14.13
N ARG A 141 -12.36 5.94 13.60
CA ARG A 141 -12.56 4.83 12.65
C ARG A 141 -11.97 5.13 11.28
N MET A 142 -12.10 6.37 10.79
CA MET A 142 -11.52 6.80 9.52
C MET A 142 -9.98 6.81 9.57
N TRP A 143 -9.45 7.13 10.75
CA TRP A 143 -8.05 7.03 11.13
C TRP A 143 -7.45 5.65 10.85
N THR A 144 -8.03 4.64 11.51
CA THR A 144 -7.60 3.25 11.41
C THR A 144 -7.77 2.69 9.99
N PHE A 145 -8.79 3.13 9.25
CA PHE A 145 -9.00 2.72 7.87
C PHE A 145 -7.81 3.10 6.99
N ARG A 146 -7.33 4.35 7.09
CA ARG A 146 -6.17 4.84 6.33
C ARG A 146 -4.88 4.07 6.65
N ARG A 147 -4.64 3.80 7.94
CA ARG A 147 -3.51 2.96 8.39
C ARG A 147 -3.59 1.54 7.82
N THR A 148 -4.78 0.93 7.91
CA THR A 148 -5.04 -0.42 7.38
C THR A 148 -4.78 -0.48 5.87
N ASP A 149 -5.20 0.55 5.13
CA ASP A 149 -5.04 0.63 3.68
C ASP A 149 -3.55 0.71 3.28
N ASN A 150 -2.77 1.58 3.94
CA ASN A 150 -1.32 1.64 3.74
C ASN A 150 -0.63 0.28 3.97
N LEU A 151 -0.99 -0.42 5.05
CA LEU A 151 -0.42 -1.74 5.36
C LEU A 151 -0.79 -2.79 4.30
N ARG A 152 -2.01 -2.74 3.75
CA ARG A 152 -2.43 -3.62 2.65
C ARG A 152 -1.68 -3.32 1.36
N LEU A 153 -1.46 -2.05 1.04
CA LEU A 153 -0.67 -1.64 -0.11
C LEU A 153 0.76 -2.17 0.00
N TRP A 154 1.41 -1.97 1.14
CA TRP A 154 2.76 -2.47 1.39
C TRP A 154 2.83 -3.99 1.32
N ALA A 155 1.98 -4.71 2.06
CA ALA A 155 1.98 -6.18 2.06
C ALA A 155 1.64 -6.77 0.67
N GLY A 156 0.72 -6.15 -0.06
CA GLY A 156 0.38 -6.52 -1.44
C GLY A 156 1.57 -6.33 -2.39
N ALA A 157 2.31 -5.23 -2.25
CA ALA A 157 3.51 -4.99 -3.04
C ALA A 157 4.61 -6.01 -2.74
N LEU A 158 4.82 -6.37 -1.47
CA LEU A 158 5.76 -7.42 -1.08
C LEU A 158 5.38 -8.78 -1.66
N LYS A 159 4.10 -9.15 -1.57
CA LYS A 159 3.59 -10.39 -2.16
C LYS A 159 3.79 -10.44 -3.67
N LEU A 160 3.59 -9.32 -4.37
CA LEU A 160 3.72 -9.23 -5.81
C LEU A 160 5.18 -9.21 -6.29
N ARG A 161 6.06 -8.51 -5.58
CA ARG A 161 7.46 -8.32 -6.02
C ARG A 161 8.39 -9.41 -5.52
N TYR A 162 8.29 -9.72 -4.22
CA TYR A 162 9.19 -10.65 -3.54
C TYR A 162 8.62 -12.06 -3.42
N MET A 163 7.42 -12.30 -3.97
CA MET A 163 6.71 -13.58 -3.87
C MET A 163 6.58 -14.08 -2.42
N LEU A 164 6.52 -13.16 -1.46
CA LEU A 164 6.40 -13.54 -0.05
C LEU A 164 5.06 -14.26 0.18
N PRO A 165 5.03 -15.39 0.91
CA PRO A 165 3.84 -16.18 1.15
C PRO A 165 2.92 -15.52 2.19
N ILE A 166 2.45 -14.30 1.91
CA ILE A 166 1.62 -13.50 2.81
C ILE A 166 0.14 -13.83 2.58
N HIS A 167 -0.54 -14.26 3.64
CA HIS A 167 -1.99 -14.39 3.69
C HIS A 167 -2.61 -13.14 4.31
N LEU A 168 -3.23 -12.33 3.44
CA LEU A 168 -4.08 -11.21 3.83
C LEU A 168 -5.50 -11.75 4.02
N PRO A 169 -6.05 -11.75 5.25
CA PRO A 169 -7.44 -12.14 5.44
C PRO A 169 -8.34 -11.13 4.74
N THR A 170 -8.94 -11.55 3.63
CA THR A 170 -9.98 -10.78 2.98
C THR A 170 -11.21 -10.91 3.87
N ASN A 171 -11.63 -9.82 4.51
CA ASN A 171 -12.93 -9.76 5.18
C ASN A 171 -14.03 -9.74 4.09
N VAL A 172 -14.15 -10.83 3.33
CA VAL A 172 -15.34 -11.11 2.55
C VAL A 172 -16.34 -11.54 3.61
N GLN A 173 -17.08 -10.57 4.15
CA GLN A 173 -18.32 -10.88 4.83
C GLN A 173 -19.11 -11.72 3.82
N ALA A 174 -19.23 -13.03 4.10
CA ALA A 174 -20.06 -13.90 3.29
C ALA A 174 -21.40 -13.19 3.13
N PRO A 175 -21.96 -13.08 1.91
CA PRO A 175 -23.28 -12.50 1.74
C PRO A 175 -24.19 -13.20 2.77
N PRO A 176 -24.99 -12.43 3.53
CA PRO A 176 -25.90 -13.03 4.51
C PRO A 176 -26.67 -14.14 3.79
N PRO A 177 -26.82 -15.33 4.39
CA PRO A 177 -27.56 -16.40 3.74
C PRO A 177 -28.91 -15.81 3.31
N LEU A 178 -29.18 -15.88 2.01
CA LEU A 178 -30.46 -15.45 1.45
C LEU A 178 -31.56 -16.07 2.33
N PRO A 179 -32.56 -15.29 2.79
CA PRO A 179 -33.65 -15.85 3.55
C PRO A 179 -34.28 -16.98 2.72
N THR A 180 -34.20 -18.20 3.24
CA THR A 180 -34.81 -19.38 2.64
C THR A 180 -36.30 -19.09 2.52
N LEU A 181 -36.78 -18.87 1.30
CA LEU A 181 -38.20 -18.71 1.04
C LEU A 181 -38.90 -20.01 1.49
N PRO A 182 -39.90 -19.95 2.39
CA PRO A 182 -40.68 -21.12 2.72
C PRO A 182 -41.42 -21.58 1.46
N SER A 183 -41.31 -22.87 1.12
CA SER A 183 -42.05 -23.48 0.03
C SER A 183 -43.55 -23.37 0.30
N LEU A 184 -44.25 -22.58 -0.52
CA LEU A 184 -45.70 -22.52 -0.51
C LEU A 184 -46.29 -23.82 -1.10
N PRO A 185 -47.26 -24.47 -0.44
CA PRO A 185 -48.08 -25.47 -1.10
C PRO A 185 -49.02 -24.79 -2.11
N SER A 186 -48.97 -25.29 -3.34
CA SER A 186 -49.97 -24.99 -4.38
C SER A 186 -51.36 -25.45 -3.91
N SER A 187 -52.22 -24.50 -3.53
CA SER A 187 -53.67 -24.48 -3.82
C SER A 187 -54.35 -23.38 -3.02
N ALA A 188 -54.97 -22.42 -3.71
CA ALA A 188 -56.36 -21.96 -3.52
C ALA A 188 -56.56 -20.53 -4.03
N LEU A 189 -57.51 -20.41 -4.96
CA LEU A 189 -58.17 -19.20 -5.40
C LEU A 189 -59.02 -18.59 -4.26
N SER A 190 -58.95 -17.27 -4.07
CA SER A 190 -60.08 -16.32 -3.85
C SER A 190 -59.50 -15.00 -3.31
N LEU A 191 -59.70 -13.87 -4.01
CA LEU A 191 -60.80 -12.90 -3.92
C LEU A 191 -60.48 -11.73 -2.96
N ALA A 192 -60.67 -10.52 -3.49
CA ALA A 192 -60.69 -9.21 -2.80
C ALA A 192 -59.30 -8.66 -2.37
N LYS A 193 -58.98 -7.36 -2.41
CA LYS A 193 -59.70 -6.12 -2.76
C LYS A 193 -58.62 -5.01 -2.89
N LYS A 194 -58.72 -4.16 -3.91
CA LYS A 194 -57.90 -2.93 -4.04
C LYS A 194 -58.28 -1.93 -2.93
N PRO A 195 -57.32 -1.11 -2.45
CA PRO A 195 -57.26 0.32 -2.83
C PRO A 195 -55.80 0.77 -3.09
N SER A 196 -55.49 1.48 -4.19
CA SER A 196 -55.71 2.91 -4.46
C SER A 196 -54.85 3.86 -3.60
N LEU A 197 -53.75 4.31 -4.23
CA LEU A 197 -52.99 5.57 -4.10
C LEU A 197 -53.35 6.56 -2.99
N SER A 198 -52.31 7.09 -2.33
CA SER A 198 -52.16 8.54 -2.12
C SER A 198 -50.70 8.92 -1.91
N THR A 199 -50.12 9.46 -2.97
CA THR A 199 -48.95 10.34 -3.00
C THR A 199 -49.26 11.61 -2.22
N LEU A 200 -48.40 11.98 -1.25
CA LEU A 200 -48.35 13.34 -0.70
C LEU A 200 -46.94 13.86 -0.88
N ALA A 201 -46.77 14.63 -1.94
CA ALA A 201 -45.72 15.63 -2.08
C ALA A 201 -46.11 16.85 -1.25
N THR A 202 -45.24 17.29 -0.35
CA THR A 202 -45.32 18.61 0.27
C THR A 202 -44.02 19.34 -0.02
N SER A 203 -44.09 20.17 -1.06
CA SER A 203 -43.27 21.34 -1.30
C SER A 203 -43.67 22.46 -0.35
N VAL A 204 -42.70 23.20 0.22
CA VAL A 204 -42.68 24.63 0.64
C VAL A 204 -41.56 24.78 1.69
N SER A 205 -40.80 25.85 1.84
CA SER A 205 -40.56 27.06 1.06
C SER A 205 -39.25 27.64 1.60
N SER A 206 -38.46 28.19 0.69
CA SER A 206 -37.33 29.08 0.94
C SER A 206 -37.80 30.43 1.47
N THR A 207 -37.24 30.90 2.59
CA THR A 207 -37.25 32.32 2.97
C THR A 207 -35.97 32.65 3.76
N GLY A 208 -35.06 33.40 3.13
CA GLY A 208 -34.10 34.27 3.83
C GLY A 208 -34.80 35.57 4.28
N PRO A 209 -34.23 36.30 5.25
CA PRO A 209 -33.44 37.52 4.96
C PRO A 209 -32.16 37.60 5.84
N ALA A 210 -31.00 38.09 5.37
CA ALA A 210 -30.56 39.45 5.05
C ALA A 210 -30.11 40.31 6.27
N SER A 211 -28.92 40.92 6.09
CA SER A 211 -28.33 42.09 6.81
C SER A 211 -27.62 41.76 8.14
N SER A 212 -26.47 42.35 8.53
CA SER A 212 -25.56 43.36 7.98
C SER A 212 -24.47 43.64 9.02
N ALA A 213 -23.25 43.99 8.56
CA ALA A 213 -22.20 44.87 9.15
C ALA A 213 -21.78 44.67 10.63
N SER A 214 -20.50 44.76 11.03
CA SER A 214 -19.58 45.88 10.79
C SER A 214 -18.13 45.57 11.25
N SER A 215 -17.18 46.07 10.46
CA SER A 215 -15.85 46.65 10.78
C SER A 215 -15.20 46.50 12.18
N SER A 216 -13.90 46.19 12.22
CA SER A 216 -12.86 47.11 12.71
C SER A 216 -11.42 46.62 12.42
N SER A 217 -10.58 47.60 12.12
CA SER A 217 -9.17 47.62 11.76
C SER A 217 -8.19 47.20 12.85
N ASN A 218 -7.03 46.66 12.48
CA ASN A 218 -5.76 47.28 12.88
C ASN A 218 -4.59 46.93 11.95
N SER A 219 -3.90 48.00 11.55
CA SER A 219 -2.66 48.08 10.78
C SER A 219 -1.42 47.89 11.66
N THR A 220 -0.36 47.25 11.16
CA THR A 220 1.02 47.75 11.29
C THR A 220 1.91 47.11 10.20
N SER A 221 2.63 47.97 9.50
CA SER A 221 3.56 47.77 8.40
C SER A 221 4.99 47.48 8.85
N THR A 222 5.71 46.58 8.15
CA THR A 222 7.17 46.70 7.95
C THR A 222 7.58 46.11 6.58
N SER A 223 8.53 46.76 5.94
CA SER A 223 8.86 46.83 4.51
C SER A 223 9.81 45.75 3.93
N THR A 224 9.47 45.28 2.71
CA THR A 224 10.24 45.09 1.43
C THR A 224 11.79 45.12 1.40
N PRO A 225 12.50 44.54 0.39
CA PRO A 225 12.03 44.36 -1.01
C PRO A 225 12.34 43.02 -1.73
N THR A 226 11.39 42.61 -2.57
CA THR A 226 11.49 41.51 -3.53
C THR A 226 11.69 42.09 -4.94
N SER A 227 12.70 41.58 -5.64
CA SER A 227 13.01 41.89 -7.04
C SER A 227 11.96 41.28 -7.98
N LYS A 228 11.53 42.09 -8.97
CA LYS A 228 10.58 41.76 -10.03
C LYS A 228 11.30 41.08 -11.18
N PHE A 229 10.84 39.90 -11.60
CA PHE A 229 11.07 39.37 -12.94
C PHE A 229 9.77 38.77 -13.48
N THR A 230 9.19 39.47 -14.44
CA THR A 230 8.14 39.00 -15.36
C THR A 230 8.78 38.45 -16.63
N PRO A 231 8.21 37.37 -17.20
CA PRO A 231 8.11 37.32 -18.65
C PRO A 231 6.70 37.00 -19.15
N ALA A 232 6.47 37.44 -20.39
CA ALA A 232 5.22 37.48 -21.14
C ALA A 232 4.65 36.10 -21.51
N PRO A 233 3.33 36.00 -21.81
CA PRO A 233 2.73 34.80 -22.34
C PRO A 233 2.93 34.68 -23.87
N ILE A 234 3.47 33.54 -24.30
CA ILE A 234 3.53 33.12 -25.69
C ILE A 234 2.21 32.41 -26.02
N ALA A 235 1.50 32.92 -27.03
CA ALA A 235 0.32 32.31 -27.60
C ALA A 235 0.72 31.08 -28.44
N ILE A 236 0.15 29.92 -28.12
CA ILE A 236 0.20 28.73 -28.98
C ILE A 236 -1.25 28.32 -29.27
N SER A 237 -1.63 28.52 -30.52
CA SER A 237 -2.86 28.03 -31.14
C SER A 237 -2.79 26.51 -31.27
N VAL A 238 -3.75 25.77 -30.72
CA VAL A 238 -3.96 24.35 -31.05
C VAL A 238 -5.44 24.09 -31.30
N SER A 239 -5.65 23.42 -32.42
CA SER A 239 -6.89 23.19 -33.14
C SER A 239 -7.92 22.35 -32.38
N SER A 240 -9.18 22.74 -32.55
CA SER A 240 -10.38 21.98 -32.19
C SER A 240 -10.54 20.76 -33.10
N GLY A 241 -10.29 19.57 -32.54
CA GLY A 241 -10.60 18.27 -33.14
C GLY A 241 -11.85 17.65 -32.50
N THR A 242 -12.76 17.19 -33.34
CA THR A 242 -14.08 16.60 -33.07
C THR A 242 -14.04 15.27 -32.29
N PRO A 243 -15.02 14.95 -31.41
CA PRO A 243 -15.14 13.63 -30.81
C PRO A 243 -15.84 12.63 -31.77
N VAL A 244 -15.13 11.56 -32.14
CA VAL A 244 -15.72 10.36 -32.75
C VAL A 244 -16.08 9.38 -31.63
N SER A 245 -17.35 9.03 -31.55
CA SER A 245 -17.89 7.97 -30.70
C SER A 245 -17.76 6.61 -31.37
N THR A 246 -17.21 5.62 -30.67
CA THR A 246 -17.40 4.20 -30.98
C THR A 246 -17.54 3.40 -29.68
N PRO A 247 -18.57 2.52 -29.57
CA PRO A 247 -18.73 1.57 -28.49
C PRO A 247 -18.25 0.17 -28.93
N LEU A 248 -17.61 -0.57 -28.02
CA LEU A 248 -17.44 -2.03 -27.94
C LEU A 248 -16.34 -2.22 -26.89
N GLY A 249 -16.39 -3.06 -25.86
CA GLY A 249 -17.09 -4.30 -25.60
C GLY A 249 -16.35 -4.91 -24.41
N SER A 250 -17.07 -5.27 -23.34
CA SER A 250 -16.50 -5.92 -22.17
C SER A 250 -15.96 -7.31 -22.49
N PRO A 251 -14.84 -7.72 -21.88
CA PRO A 251 -14.66 -9.12 -21.52
C PRO A 251 -14.65 -9.29 -20.01
N SER A 252 -15.51 -10.21 -19.59
CA SER A 252 -15.70 -10.74 -18.25
C SER A 252 -14.42 -11.28 -17.63
N GLY A 253 -14.35 -11.16 -16.29
CA GLY A 253 -13.23 -11.60 -15.47
C GLY A 253 -12.95 -13.10 -15.58
N LEU A 254 -11.71 -13.40 -15.99
CA LEU A 254 -11.07 -14.68 -15.73
C LEU A 254 -10.18 -14.52 -14.50
N GLN A 255 -10.51 -15.25 -13.45
CA GLN A 255 -9.60 -15.47 -12.32
C GLN A 255 -8.41 -16.29 -12.81
N THR A 256 -7.32 -15.62 -13.17
CA THR A 256 -6.06 -16.28 -13.47
C THR A 256 -5.43 -16.76 -12.16
N ARG A 257 -5.65 -18.04 -11.83
CA ARG A 257 -4.82 -18.77 -10.87
C ARG A 257 -3.41 -18.88 -11.45
N PHE A 258 -2.50 -18.02 -11.01
CA PHE A 258 -1.08 -18.19 -11.27
C PHE A 258 -0.54 -19.33 -10.40
N ASN A 259 -0.45 -20.52 -10.98
CA ASN A 259 0.33 -21.63 -10.44
C ASN A 259 1.27 -22.12 -11.54
N LEU A 260 2.38 -21.40 -11.74
CA LEU A 260 3.47 -21.84 -12.60
C LEU A 260 4.48 -22.59 -11.73
N GLY A 261 4.45 -23.91 -11.87
CA GLY A 261 5.55 -24.78 -11.48
C GLY A 261 6.54 -24.95 -12.63
N LEU A 262 7.78 -25.26 -12.23
CA LEU A 262 8.90 -25.80 -13.01
C LEU A 262 9.84 -24.78 -13.70
N GLY A 263 10.89 -24.44 -12.96
CA GLY A 263 12.25 -24.26 -13.49
C GLY A 263 13.19 -25.06 -12.60
N ALA A 264 13.87 -26.04 -13.19
CA ALA A 264 14.87 -26.89 -12.55
C ALA A 264 16.26 -26.29 -12.78
N GLY A 265 17.11 -26.29 -11.74
CA GLY A 265 18.49 -25.82 -11.81
C GLY A 265 18.81 -24.93 -10.62
N GLY A 266 19.30 -25.53 -9.53
CA GLY A 266 19.66 -24.81 -8.31
C GLY A 266 19.73 -25.77 -7.13
N THR A 267 20.92 -26.28 -6.87
CA THR A 267 21.26 -27.16 -5.74
C THR A 267 21.20 -26.37 -4.43
N GLY A 268 19.98 -26.13 -3.93
CA GLY A 268 19.74 -25.51 -2.64
C GLY A 268 18.37 -25.91 -2.11
N ARG A 269 18.34 -26.89 -1.20
CA ARG A 269 17.21 -27.25 -0.30
C ARG A 269 15.80 -26.83 -0.76
N ARG A 270 15.32 -27.44 -1.83
CA ARG A 270 13.93 -27.32 -2.30
C ARG A 270 13.05 -28.28 -1.49
N GLY A 271 12.37 -27.80 -0.44
CA GLY A 271 11.39 -28.64 0.27
C GLY A 271 10.66 -28.02 1.45
N GLU A 272 11.32 -27.19 2.24
CA GLU A 272 10.62 -26.45 3.31
C GLU A 272 9.97 -25.23 2.69
N ARG A 273 8.73 -25.38 2.23
CA ARG A 273 7.91 -24.22 1.84
C ARG A 273 7.89 -23.26 3.03
N GLU A 274 8.46 -22.07 2.83
CA GLU A 274 8.47 -20.96 3.79
C GLU A 274 7.07 -20.84 4.42
N PRO A 275 6.91 -21.10 5.74
CA PRO A 275 5.58 -21.17 6.34
C PRO A 275 4.87 -19.85 6.09
N ALA A 276 3.65 -19.95 5.58
CA ALA A 276 2.96 -18.78 5.09
C ALA A 276 2.65 -17.82 6.24
N ILE A 277 2.92 -16.53 6.02
CA ILE A 277 2.82 -15.49 7.04
C ILE A 277 1.39 -14.96 7.02
N VAL A 278 0.65 -15.17 8.10
CA VAL A 278 -0.66 -14.54 8.29
C VAL A 278 -0.43 -13.08 8.67
N PHE A 279 -0.98 -12.16 7.88
CA PHE A 279 -0.85 -10.72 8.11
C PHE A 279 -2.21 -10.04 8.00
N ASP A 280 -2.81 -9.73 9.15
CA ASP A 280 -4.00 -8.92 9.28
C ASP A 280 -3.63 -7.45 9.49
N ALA A 281 -3.71 -6.68 8.40
CA ALA A 281 -3.47 -5.24 8.42
C ALA A 281 -4.34 -4.47 9.43
N ARG A 282 -5.55 -4.96 9.76
CA ARG A 282 -6.43 -4.30 10.71
C ARG A 282 -5.95 -4.50 12.15
N VAL A 283 -5.49 -5.71 12.50
CA VAL A 283 -4.88 -6.01 13.80
C VAL A 283 -3.66 -5.12 14.01
N VAL A 284 -2.81 -5.01 12.99
CA VAL A 284 -1.60 -4.15 13.04
C VAL A 284 -1.95 -2.67 13.14
N ALA A 285 -2.87 -2.17 12.31
CA ALA A 285 -3.26 -0.75 12.31
C ALA A 285 -3.86 -0.28 13.66
N LYS A 286 -4.52 -1.21 14.37
CA LYS A 286 -5.14 -0.98 15.68
C LYS A 286 -4.26 -1.35 16.86
N ARG A 287 -3.12 -2.00 16.61
CA ARG A 287 -2.24 -2.53 17.65
C ARG A 287 -2.97 -3.51 18.61
N GLU A 288 -3.85 -4.33 18.05
CA GLU A 288 -4.55 -5.41 18.78
C GLU A 288 -3.58 -6.57 19.13
N GLU A 289 -3.94 -7.46 20.05
CA GLU A 289 -3.06 -8.54 20.53
C GLU A 289 -2.33 -9.30 19.41
N GLY A 290 -1.01 -9.50 19.56
CA GLY A 290 -0.16 -10.18 18.58
C GLY A 290 0.24 -9.36 17.35
N TRP A 291 -0.12 -8.07 17.28
CA TRP A 291 0.23 -7.20 16.16
C TRP A 291 1.73 -7.04 15.92
N GLU A 292 2.54 -6.99 16.99
CA GLU A 292 3.99 -6.78 16.91
C GLU A 292 4.66 -7.94 16.17
N ASP A 293 4.40 -9.16 16.61
CA ASP A 293 4.97 -10.38 16.00
C ASP A 293 4.51 -10.55 14.56
N MET A 294 3.29 -10.13 14.25
CA MET A 294 2.74 -10.15 12.91
C MET A 294 3.47 -9.18 11.98
N LEU A 295 3.68 -7.93 12.42
CA LEU A 295 4.39 -6.91 11.65
C LEU A 295 5.87 -7.25 11.51
N GLU A 296 6.52 -7.65 12.60
CA GLU A 296 7.93 -8.03 12.63
C GLU A 296 8.24 -9.15 11.65
N ARG A 297 7.42 -10.22 11.63
CA ARG A 297 7.65 -11.36 10.72
C ARG A 297 7.66 -10.94 9.24
N VAL A 298 6.72 -10.10 8.82
CA VAL A 298 6.67 -9.61 7.44
C VAL A 298 7.82 -8.64 7.17
N LEU A 299 8.13 -7.75 8.12
CA LEU A 299 9.22 -6.78 7.99
C LEU A 299 10.58 -7.47 7.83
N VAL A 300 10.90 -8.44 8.70
CA VAL A 300 12.15 -9.21 8.63
C VAL A 300 12.24 -9.99 7.32
N ARG A 301 11.15 -10.64 6.89
CA ARG A 301 11.13 -11.38 5.61
C ARG A 301 11.18 -10.47 4.38
N TRP A 302 10.77 -9.21 4.47
CA TRP A 302 11.06 -8.22 3.42
C TRP A 302 12.53 -7.82 3.42
N VAL A 303 13.09 -7.49 4.58
CA VAL A 303 14.50 -7.06 4.71
C VAL A 303 15.45 -8.13 4.19
N GLU A 304 15.22 -9.40 4.53
CA GLU A 304 16.01 -10.52 4.01
C GLU A 304 15.99 -10.57 2.48
N ARG A 305 14.82 -10.40 1.84
CA ARG A 305 14.72 -10.38 0.37
C ARG A 305 15.37 -9.15 -0.26
N ALA A 306 15.26 -7.99 0.38
CA ALA A 306 15.90 -6.76 -0.08
C ALA A 306 17.43 -6.83 0.03
N VAL A 307 17.97 -7.47 1.07
CA VAL A 307 19.40 -7.71 1.25
C VAL A 307 19.92 -8.68 0.20
N GLU A 308 19.22 -9.80 0.00
CA GLU A 308 19.57 -10.77 -1.03
C GLU A 308 19.57 -10.12 -2.41
N GLU A 309 18.50 -9.40 -2.73
CA GLU A 309 18.40 -8.61 -3.95
C GLU A 309 19.59 -7.65 -4.08
N ARG A 310 19.97 -6.93 -3.03
CA ARG A 310 21.09 -5.98 -3.10
C ARG A 310 22.44 -6.65 -3.32
N ARG A 311 22.67 -7.85 -2.78
CA ARG A 311 23.93 -8.60 -2.91
C ARG A 311 24.11 -9.22 -4.30
N VAL A 312 23.02 -9.70 -4.89
CA VAL A 312 23.01 -10.21 -6.28
C VAL A 312 22.96 -9.04 -7.29
N ALA A 313 22.41 -7.90 -6.87
CA ALA A 313 22.20 -6.75 -7.74
C ALA A 313 23.25 -5.64 -7.67
N SER A 314 24.32 -5.77 -6.89
CA SER A 314 25.50 -4.92 -7.14
C SER A 314 26.38 -5.56 -8.20
#